data_AF-A0AAP1RGX3-F1
#
_entry.id   AF-A0AAP1RGX3-F1
#
_cell.length_a   1.000
_cell.length_b   1.000
_cell.length_c   1.000
_cell.angle_alpha   90.00
_cell.angle_beta   90.00
_cell.angle_gamma   90.00
#
_symmetry.space_group_name_H-M   'P 1'
#
loop_
_entity.id
_entity.type
_entity.pdbx_description
1 polymer ?
#
loop_
_entity_poly.entity_id
_entity_poly.type
_entity_poly.pdbx_seq_one_letter_code
_entity_poly.pdbx_strand_id
1 'polypeptide(L)'
;MKLRKKSNDDYKKQKDAFKIKNTYKNNTTGAEEELHTDNQSLKECPDDYTLIKKGKEKIAKLFLKVTCKGDDKKHEILFFKDKGIKVYSGKTYKKRDEGKVIQEINIKLTGFGKGLLPKKEFTEETEKAVIQFQKDYMKIEATGEVDSKTANAIDEFCEKYKETISEYECPCTNTAISGRPDADKRCTGFGKKQFKGEYKTGSSERNYKYEYPGIHRSLLWGISAIRFYMEETSYSVLKINRGYRCWSDNLDNPHHNNRTSTNHMGKAADLHFNKDSKRANLTSNMEYVRKHFFSKYLGAPKSGVGQTHGFGWKKNKFGLEPKKFNGGASGATTWVHVDVREFDKIYLKEELFISKQDLVIGKKISEY
;
A
#
# COMPACT_ATOMS: atom_id res chain seq x y z
N MET A 1 -20.02 -15.67 -7.32
CA MET A 1 -21.22 -16.08 -8.05
C MET A 1 -22.45 -15.88 -7.15
N LYS A 2 -23.46 -15.10 -7.54
CA LYS A 2 -24.70 -14.92 -6.75
C LYS A 2 -25.74 -15.91 -7.25
N LEU A 3 -26.20 -16.83 -6.38
CA LEU A 3 -27.42 -17.59 -6.63
C LEU A 3 -28.59 -16.60 -6.47
N ARG A 4 -29.36 -16.37 -7.54
CA ARG A 4 -30.61 -15.60 -7.48
C ARG A 4 -31.75 -16.60 -7.41
N LYS A 5 -32.58 -16.50 -6.38
CA LYS A 5 -33.81 -17.29 -6.26
C LYS A 5 -34.92 -16.55 -7.00
N LYS A 6 -35.19 -16.87 -8.26
CA LYS A 6 -36.41 -16.41 -8.95
C LYS A 6 -37.61 -17.31 -8.66
N SER A 7 -37.39 -18.60 -8.38
CA SER A 7 -38.41 -19.57 -7.96
C SER A 7 -37.77 -20.76 -7.23
N ASN A 8 -38.58 -21.64 -6.62
CA ASN A 8 -38.09 -22.89 -6.02
C ASN A 8 -37.50 -23.84 -7.09
N ASP A 9 -38.02 -23.82 -8.32
CA ASP A 9 -37.52 -24.63 -9.43
C ASP A 9 -36.18 -24.10 -9.99
N ASP A 10 -36.01 -22.78 -10.03
CA ASP A 10 -34.75 -22.13 -10.41
C ASP A 10 -33.63 -22.49 -9.42
N TYR A 11 -33.97 -22.56 -8.12
CA TYR A 11 -33.05 -23.02 -7.09
C TYR A 11 -32.68 -24.50 -7.24
N LYS A 12 -33.66 -25.38 -7.55
CA LYS A 12 -33.42 -26.82 -7.76
C LYS A 12 -32.53 -27.08 -8.97
N LYS A 13 -32.78 -26.39 -10.09
CA LYS A 13 -31.91 -26.44 -11.30
C LYS A 13 -30.49 -25.96 -11.03
N GLN A 14 -30.33 -24.89 -10.24
CA GLN A 14 -29.00 -24.42 -9.83
C GLN A 14 -28.31 -25.45 -8.92
N LYS A 15 -29.01 -26.04 -7.94
CA LYS A 15 -28.47 -27.06 -7.02
C LYS A 15 -27.97 -28.31 -7.75
N ASP A 16 -28.74 -28.82 -8.71
CA ASP A 16 -28.41 -30.01 -9.50
C ASP A 16 -27.20 -29.76 -10.43
N ALA A 17 -27.09 -28.55 -11.00
CA ALA A 17 -25.96 -28.15 -11.84
C ALA A 17 -24.62 -28.04 -11.07
N PHE A 18 -24.67 -27.78 -9.75
CA PHE A 18 -23.47 -27.54 -8.93
C PHE A 18 -23.04 -28.71 -8.04
N LYS A 19 -23.71 -29.88 -8.12
CA LYS A 19 -23.41 -31.08 -7.30
C LYS A 19 -23.16 -30.75 -5.81
N ILE A 20 -23.96 -29.85 -5.24
CA ILE A 20 -23.80 -29.39 -3.86
C ILE A 20 -24.29 -30.51 -2.93
N LYS A 21 -23.36 -31.12 -2.20
CA LYS A 21 -23.65 -32.06 -1.12
C LYS A 21 -23.68 -31.31 0.21
N ASN A 22 -24.77 -31.44 0.95
CA ASN A 22 -24.85 -30.95 2.32
C ASN A 22 -24.38 -32.10 3.22
N THR A 23 -23.24 -31.98 3.88
CA THR A 23 -22.78 -32.97 4.86
C THR A 23 -22.77 -32.38 6.27
N TYR A 24 -22.99 -33.22 7.27
CA TYR A 24 -22.83 -32.89 8.68
C TYR A 24 -21.99 -33.96 9.38
N LYS A 25 -21.45 -33.65 10.54
CA LYS A 25 -20.71 -34.60 11.37
C LYS A 25 -21.61 -35.03 12.53
N ASN A 26 -21.87 -36.32 12.63
CA ASN A 26 -22.68 -36.88 13.70
C ASN A 26 -21.85 -36.90 14.98
N ASN A 27 -22.30 -36.21 16.03
CA ASN A 27 -21.54 -36.07 17.27
C ASN A 27 -21.56 -37.35 18.14
N THR A 28 -22.45 -38.29 17.86
CA THR A 28 -22.53 -39.58 18.57
C THR A 28 -21.56 -40.60 17.97
N THR A 29 -21.40 -40.59 16.64
CA THR A 29 -20.58 -41.59 15.91
C THR A 29 -19.27 -41.03 15.37
N GLY A 30 -19.11 -39.70 15.32
CA GLY A 30 -17.97 -39.02 14.72
C GLY A 30 -17.93 -39.08 13.18
N ALA A 31 -18.89 -39.75 12.53
CA ALA A 31 -18.94 -39.94 11.09
C ALA A 31 -19.48 -38.71 10.34
N GLU A 32 -18.98 -38.46 9.13
CA GLU A 32 -19.57 -37.48 8.20
C GLU A 32 -20.73 -38.13 7.44
N GLU A 33 -21.92 -37.54 7.53
CA GLU A 33 -23.17 -38.02 6.92
C GLU A 33 -23.72 -36.98 5.92
N GLU A 34 -24.38 -37.44 4.85
CA GLU A 34 -24.94 -36.60 3.78
C GLU A 34 -26.45 -36.38 3.98
N LEU A 35 -26.90 -35.13 3.96
CA LEU A 35 -28.32 -34.76 4.07
C LEU A 35 -29.01 -35.05 2.73
N HIS A 36 -29.85 -36.07 2.71
CA HIS A 36 -30.43 -36.59 1.47
C HIS A 36 -31.67 -35.83 0.97
N THR A 37 -32.33 -34.97 1.76
CA THR A 37 -33.45 -34.14 1.26
C THR A 37 -33.64 -32.83 2.03
N ASP A 38 -34.27 -31.84 1.38
CA ASP A 38 -34.61 -30.54 1.97
C ASP A 38 -35.74 -30.60 3.04
N ASN A 39 -36.27 -31.79 3.34
CA ASN A 39 -37.46 -32.00 4.19
C ASN A 39 -37.25 -33.01 5.35
N GLN A 40 -36.01 -33.40 5.66
CA GLN A 40 -35.78 -34.16 6.88
C GLN A 40 -35.91 -33.26 8.11
N SER A 41 -37.00 -33.45 8.85
CA SER A 41 -37.15 -32.96 10.22
C SER A 41 -36.04 -33.56 11.08
N LEU A 42 -35.02 -32.75 11.39
CA LEU A 42 -33.98 -33.05 12.37
C LEU A 42 -34.66 -33.25 13.73
N LYS A 43 -34.86 -34.51 14.12
CA LYS A 43 -35.58 -34.85 15.36
C LYS A 43 -34.75 -34.59 16.63
N GLU A 44 -33.45 -34.38 16.50
CA GLU A 44 -32.57 -34.00 17.59
C GLU A 44 -31.52 -33.07 16.97
N CYS A 45 -31.60 -31.78 17.31
CA CYS A 45 -30.82 -30.73 16.68
C CYS A 45 -29.75 -30.28 17.67
N PRO A 46 -28.45 -30.64 17.50
CA PRO A 46 -27.38 -30.01 18.27
C PRO A 46 -27.17 -28.59 17.75
N ASP A 47 -26.88 -27.65 18.66
CA ASP A 47 -26.85 -26.19 18.42
C ASP A 47 -25.84 -25.69 17.37
N ASP A 48 -25.08 -26.56 16.70
CA ASP A 48 -24.01 -26.21 15.78
C ASP A 48 -23.94 -27.14 14.55
N TYR A 49 -24.16 -26.57 13.35
CA TYR A 49 -23.92 -27.24 12.06
C TYR A 49 -22.88 -26.49 11.23
N THR A 50 -22.08 -27.23 10.47
CA THR A 50 -21.09 -26.68 9.53
C THR A 50 -21.32 -27.24 8.13
N LEU A 51 -21.60 -26.37 7.16
CA LEU A 51 -21.65 -26.74 5.74
C LEU A 51 -20.23 -26.74 5.13
N ILE A 52 -19.83 -27.83 4.48
CA ILE A 52 -18.52 -27.95 3.83
C ILE A 52 -18.71 -28.27 2.33
N LYS A 53 -18.16 -27.43 1.44
CA LYS A 53 -18.04 -27.73 0.00
C LYS A 53 -16.84 -28.65 -0.24
N LYS A 54 -17.03 -29.77 -0.96
CA LYS A 54 -15.92 -30.63 -1.42
C LYS A 54 -15.39 -30.11 -2.77
N GLY A 55 -14.20 -29.51 -2.75
CA GLY A 55 -13.50 -28.91 -3.90
C GLY A 55 -12.48 -27.86 -3.44
N LYS A 56 -11.53 -27.44 -4.30
CA LYS A 56 -10.36 -26.57 -3.97
C LYS A 56 -10.69 -25.17 -3.43
N GLU A 57 -11.95 -24.84 -3.15
CA GLU A 57 -12.40 -23.56 -2.62
C GLU A 57 -13.16 -23.76 -1.31
N LYS A 58 -12.58 -23.32 -0.19
CA LYS A 58 -13.30 -23.16 1.07
C LYS A 58 -14.18 -21.90 0.97
N ILE A 59 -15.49 -22.07 0.94
CA ILE A 59 -16.45 -20.99 1.18
C ILE A 59 -16.79 -21.01 2.67
N ALA A 60 -16.92 -19.82 3.27
CA ALA A 60 -17.00 -19.53 4.70
C ALA A 60 -17.95 -20.42 5.54
N LYS A 61 -17.65 -20.52 6.84
CA LYS A 61 -18.57 -21.05 7.88
C LYS A 61 -19.90 -20.29 7.82
N LEU A 62 -20.98 -21.00 7.52
CA LEU A 62 -22.35 -20.50 7.68
C LEU A 62 -22.83 -20.95 9.07
N PHE A 63 -23.09 -20.00 9.98
CA PHE A 63 -23.68 -20.32 11.28
C PHE A 63 -25.21 -20.26 11.15
N LEU A 64 -25.87 -21.39 11.32
CA LEU A 64 -27.32 -21.48 11.49
C LEU A 64 -27.59 -21.55 12.98
N LYS A 65 -28.27 -20.53 13.54
CA LYS A 65 -28.83 -20.63 14.89
C LYS A 65 -30.28 -21.07 14.75
N VAL A 66 -30.59 -22.28 15.20
CA VAL A 66 -31.96 -22.78 15.31
C VAL A 66 -32.39 -22.56 16.76
N THR A 67 -33.43 -21.76 16.99
CA THR A 67 -34.02 -21.61 18.33
C THR A 67 -35.40 -22.25 18.36
N CYS A 68 -35.57 -23.22 19.25
CA CYS A 68 -36.87 -23.81 19.55
C CYS A 68 -37.59 -22.95 20.57
N LYS A 69 -38.84 -22.55 20.29
CA LYS A 69 -39.73 -21.92 21.28
C LYS A 69 -40.98 -22.77 21.44
N GLY A 70 -41.09 -23.43 22.60
CA GLY A 70 -42.28 -24.14 23.05
C GLY A 70 -42.57 -25.46 22.32
N ASP A 71 -43.53 -26.20 22.86
CA ASP A 71 -43.95 -27.55 22.43
C ASP A 71 -44.58 -27.61 21.03
N ASP A 72 -44.63 -26.48 20.32
CA ASP A 72 -45.09 -26.41 18.95
C ASP A 72 -43.92 -26.59 18.00
N LYS A 73 -44.01 -27.64 17.17
CA LYS A 73 -43.04 -28.11 16.15
C LYS A 73 -42.74 -27.11 15.01
N LYS A 74 -42.79 -25.80 15.26
CA LYS A 74 -42.43 -24.76 14.29
C LYS A 74 -40.98 -24.34 14.51
N HIS A 75 -40.11 -24.81 13.63
CA HIS A 75 -38.73 -24.36 13.55
C HIS A 75 -38.70 -23.01 12.81
N GLU A 76 -38.29 -21.95 13.49
CA GLU A 76 -38.06 -20.66 12.84
C GLU A 76 -36.62 -20.64 12.30
N ILE A 77 -36.49 -20.75 10.98
CA ILE A 77 -35.19 -20.62 10.30
C ILE A 77 -34.88 -19.13 10.17
N LEU A 78 -34.14 -18.60 11.15
CA LEU A 78 -33.56 -17.27 11.04
C LEU A 78 -32.35 -17.31 10.09
N PHE A 79 -32.60 -17.00 8.82
CA PHE A 79 -31.52 -16.52 7.98
C PHE A 79 -31.06 -15.19 8.56
N PHE A 80 -29.79 -15.05 8.92
CA PHE A 80 -29.19 -13.74 9.15
C PHE A 80 -29.21 -12.95 7.82
N LYS A 81 -30.36 -12.35 7.50
CA LYS A 81 -30.40 -11.17 6.65
C LYS A 81 -29.81 -10.02 7.48
N ASP A 82 -28.87 -9.31 6.88
CA ASP A 82 -28.40 -7.98 7.32
C ASP A 82 -27.38 -7.86 8.46
N LYS A 83 -26.43 -8.79 8.54
CA LYS A 83 -25.05 -8.38 8.89
C LYS A 83 -24.12 -8.82 7.78
N GLY A 84 -23.96 -7.95 6.78
CA GLY A 84 -23.28 -8.18 5.51
C GLY A 84 -22.14 -9.19 5.58
N ILE A 85 -22.46 -10.46 5.29
CA ILE A 85 -21.46 -11.51 5.12
C ILE A 85 -20.83 -11.27 3.75
N LYS A 86 -19.72 -10.52 3.72
CA LYS A 86 -18.87 -10.45 2.54
C LYS A 86 -18.12 -11.78 2.43
N VAL A 87 -18.61 -12.65 1.55
CA VAL A 87 -17.87 -13.84 1.12
C VAL A 87 -16.72 -13.36 0.26
N TYR A 88 -15.50 -13.54 0.76
CA TYR A 88 -14.31 -13.28 -0.02
C TYR A 88 -13.76 -14.61 -0.54
N SER A 89 -13.97 -14.88 -1.82
CA SER A 89 -13.22 -15.89 -2.56
C SER A 89 -11.94 -15.23 -3.06
N GLY A 90 -10.89 -15.23 -2.25
CA GLY A 90 -9.59 -14.67 -2.62
C GLY A 90 -8.48 -15.68 -2.42
N LYS A 91 -7.51 -15.69 -3.33
CA LYS A 91 -6.24 -16.40 -3.12
C LYS A 91 -5.56 -15.80 -1.89
N THR A 92 -5.14 -16.63 -0.94
CA THR A 92 -4.25 -16.19 0.16
C THR A 92 -2.83 -16.10 -0.36
N TYR A 93 -2.13 -15.00 -0.08
CA TYR A 93 -0.73 -14.83 -0.41
C TYR A 93 0.16 -14.99 0.82
N LYS A 94 1.26 -15.74 0.67
CA LYS A 94 2.22 -16.03 1.74
C LYS A 94 3.62 -16.22 1.17
N LYS A 95 4.59 -16.45 2.05
CA LYS A 95 5.99 -16.71 1.67
C LYS A 95 6.10 -17.67 0.50
N ARG A 96 7.02 -17.35 -0.42
CA ARG A 96 7.28 -18.08 -1.69
C ARG A 96 6.23 -17.88 -2.78
N ASP A 97 5.13 -17.18 -2.52
CA ASP A 97 4.28 -16.71 -3.62
C ASP A 97 5.01 -15.63 -4.41
N GLU A 98 4.75 -15.61 -5.72
CA GLU A 98 5.33 -14.65 -6.64
C GLU A 98 4.28 -14.06 -7.58
N GLY A 99 4.60 -12.90 -8.15
CA GLY A 99 3.82 -12.27 -9.22
C GLY A 99 3.58 -10.78 -9.03
N LYS A 100 2.81 -10.20 -9.95
CA LYS A 100 2.50 -8.77 -9.96
C LYS A 100 1.74 -8.34 -8.70
N VAL A 101 0.81 -9.17 -8.21
CA VAL A 101 0.08 -8.90 -6.96
C VAL A 101 1.00 -8.78 -5.76
N ILE A 102 2.07 -9.59 -5.69
CA ILE A 102 3.05 -9.48 -4.60
C ILE A 102 3.87 -8.19 -4.70
N GLN A 103 4.21 -7.75 -5.91
CA GLN A 103 4.80 -6.44 -6.13
C GLN A 103 3.88 -5.30 -5.69
N GLU A 104 2.58 -5.40 -5.94
CA GLU A 104 1.59 -4.44 -5.47
C GLU A 104 1.50 -4.41 -3.93
N ILE A 105 1.46 -5.58 -3.28
CA ILE A 105 1.51 -5.69 -1.81
C ILE A 105 2.78 -5.04 -1.26
N ASN A 106 3.95 -5.36 -1.84
CA ASN A 106 5.23 -4.82 -1.41
C ASN A 106 5.31 -3.29 -1.56
N ILE A 107 4.75 -2.74 -2.64
CA ILE A 107 4.68 -1.29 -2.87
C ILE A 107 3.78 -0.63 -1.83
N LYS A 108 2.54 -1.11 -1.66
CA LYS A 108 1.53 -0.51 -0.79
C LYS A 108 1.90 -0.62 0.70
N LEU A 109 2.60 -1.70 1.08
CA LEU A 109 3.06 -1.94 2.46
C LEU A 109 4.51 -1.51 2.72
N THR A 110 5.12 -0.70 1.85
CA THR A 110 6.54 -0.33 1.97
C THR A 110 6.89 0.31 3.32
N GLY A 111 5.96 1.06 3.93
CA GLY A 111 6.14 1.67 5.24
C GLY A 111 5.80 0.81 6.46
N PHE A 112 5.35 -0.43 6.27
CA PHE A 112 5.11 -1.39 7.36
C PHE A 112 6.28 -2.38 7.55
N GLY A 113 7.34 -2.28 6.73
CA GLY A 113 8.42 -3.28 6.69
C GLY A 113 9.84 -2.71 6.66
N LYS A 114 10.08 -1.51 7.20
CA LYS A 114 11.38 -0.80 7.10
C LYS A 114 11.83 -0.59 5.64
N GLY A 115 10.89 -0.17 4.80
CA GLY A 115 11.11 0.17 3.39
C GLY A 115 11.20 -1.06 2.50
N LEU A 116 10.06 -1.68 2.18
CA LEU A 116 10.02 -2.78 1.21
C LEU A 116 10.37 -2.29 -0.20
N LEU A 117 11.18 -3.09 -0.89
CA LEU A 117 11.44 -2.93 -2.31
C LEU A 117 10.26 -3.50 -3.12
N PRO A 118 9.98 -2.98 -4.32
CA PRO A 118 8.90 -3.45 -5.19
C PRO A 118 9.23 -4.79 -5.87
N LYS A 119 9.61 -5.80 -5.08
CA LYS A 119 9.89 -7.17 -5.52
C LYS A 119 8.60 -7.89 -5.91
N LYS A 120 8.69 -8.85 -6.83
CA LYS A 120 7.58 -9.73 -7.22
C LYS A 120 7.48 -10.98 -6.36
N GLU A 121 8.27 -11.09 -5.29
CA GLU A 121 8.36 -12.27 -4.43
C GLU A 121 7.89 -11.93 -3.01
N PHE A 122 7.22 -12.87 -2.37
CA PHE A 122 6.77 -12.76 -0.99
C PHE A 122 7.90 -13.28 -0.10
N THR A 123 8.74 -12.37 0.37
CA THR A 123 9.92 -12.69 1.16
C THR A 123 9.62 -12.64 2.66
N GLU A 124 10.62 -12.91 3.50
CA GLU A 124 10.49 -12.72 4.95
C GLU A 124 10.23 -11.25 5.32
N GLU A 125 10.78 -10.31 4.57
CA GLU A 125 10.51 -8.88 4.76
C GLU A 125 9.05 -8.55 4.41
N THR A 126 8.50 -9.14 3.35
CA THR A 126 7.07 -9.02 3.03
C THR A 126 6.20 -9.53 4.16
N GLU A 127 6.48 -10.72 4.71
CA GLU A 127 5.75 -11.27 5.85
C GLU A 127 5.82 -10.34 7.07
N LYS A 128 7.01 -9.85 7.41
CA LYS A 128 7.20 -8.89 8.52
C LYS A 128 6.37 -7.62 8.31
N ALA A 129 6.28 -7.13 7.07
CA ALA A 129 5.45 -5.97 6.75
C ALA A 129 3.96 -6.26 6.88
N VAL A 130 3.50 -7.44 6.43
CA VAL A 130 2.11 -7.88 6.59
C VAL A 130 1.76 -8.02 8.08
N ILE A 131 2.66 -8.62 8.88
CA ILE A 131 2.49 -8.72 10.33
C ILE A 131 2.34 -7.33 10.96
N GLN A 132 3.23 -6.40 10.62
CA GLN A 132 3.19 -5.04 11.16
C GLN A 132 1.91 -4.31 10.73
N PHE A 133 1.48 -4.46 9.48
CA PHE A 133 0.23 -3.89 8.98
C PHE A 133 -0.99 -4.45 9.71
N GLN A 134 -1.06 -5.77 9.91
CA GLN A 134 -2.13 -6.42 10.65
C GLN A 134 -2.19 -5.95 12.12
N LYS A 135 -1.04 -5.77 12.76
CA LYS A 135 -0.99 -5.24 14.14
C LYS A 135 -1.35 -3.77 14.22
N ASP A 136 -0.79 -2.95 13.34
CA ASP A 136 -0.85 -1.50 13.47
C ASP A 136 -2.10 -0.91 12.84
N TYR A 137 -2.46 -1.32 11.63
CA TYR A 137 -3.64 -0.80 10.93
C TYR A 137 -4.89 -1.59 11.30
N MET A 138 -4.84 -2.92 11.18
CA MET A 138 -6.02 -3.77 11.37
C MET A 138 -6.35 -4.05 12.84
N LYS A 139 -5.38 -3.90 13.75
CA LYS A 139 -5.50 -4.21 15.19
C LYS A 139 -5.97 -5.64 15.48
N ILE A 140 -5.43 -6.61 14.73
CA ILE A 140 -5.73 -8.04 14.90
C ILE A 140 -4.49 -8.84 15.29
N GLU A 141 -4.69 -10.09 15.70
CA GLU A 141 -3.61 -11.07 15.77
C GLU A 141 -3.07 -11.32 14.37
N ALA A 142 -1.75 -11.15 14.21
CA ALA A 142 -1.10 -11.18 12.92
C ALA A 142 -0.78 -12.60 12.48
N THR A 143 -1.19 -12.94 11.26
CA THR A 143 -0.88 -14.21 10.60
C THR A 143 0.35 -14.12 9.72
N GLY A 144 0.70 -12.92 9.25
CA GLY A 144 1.74 -12.71 8.24
C GLY A 144 1.36 -13.16 6.82
N GLU A 145 0.12 -13.61 6.63
CA GLU A 145 -0.44 -13.96 5.33
C GLU A 145 -1.46 -12.90 4.88
N VAL A 146 -1.50 -12.62 3.58
CA VAL A 146 -2.51 -11.76 2.98
C VAL A 146 -3.68 -12.63 2.54
N ASP A 147 -4.56 -12.92 3.50
CA ASP A 147 -5.88 -13.48 3.22
C ASP A 147 -6.83 -12.39 2.67
N SER A 148 -8.08 -12.76 2.40
CA SER A 148 -9.01 -11.78 1.86
C SER A 148 -9.31 -10.62 2.81
N LYS A 149 -9.35 -10.85 4.13
CA LYS A 149 -9.57 -9.75 5.09
C LYS A 149 -8.42 -8.75 5.04
N THR A 150 -7.20 -9.26 5.01
CA THR A 150 -5.97 -8.46 4.87
C THR A 150 -5.93 -7.73 3.53
N ALA A 151 -6.31 -8.38 2.43
CA ALA A 151 -6.39 -7.74 1.12
C ALA A 151 -7.36 -6.55 1.09
N ASN A 152 -8.56 -6.71 1.65
CA ASN A 152 -9.53 -5.60 1.75
C ASN A 152 -9.03 -4.49 2.67
N ALA A 153 -8.37 -4.83 3.78
CA ALA A 153 -7.79 -3.83 4.67
C ALA A 153 -6.66 -3.03 3.99
N ILE A 154 -5.83 -3.67 3.15
CA ILE A 154 -4.85 -2.97 2.32
C ILE A 154 -5.57 -1.99 1.37
N ASP A 155 -6.65 -2.41 0.72
CA ASP A 155 -7.41 -1.53 -0.17
C ASP A 155 -8.06 -0.36 0.57
N GLU A 156 -8.56 -0.57 1.79
CA GLU A 156 -9.10 0.46 2.66
C GLU A 156 -8.02 1.47 3.09
N PHE A 157 -6.86 0.98 3.54
CA PHE A 157 -5.70 1.81 3.83
C PHE A 157 -5.31 2.65 2.61
N CYS A 158 -5.31 2.03 1.43
CA CYS A 158 -5.00 2.73 0.20
C CYS A 158 -5.99 3.86 -0.10
N GLU A 159 -7.29 3.65 0.07
CA GLU A 159 -8.28 4.71 -0.13
C GLU A 159 -8.16 5.83 0.90
N LYS A 160 -7.88 5.49 2.17
CA LYS A 160 -7.75 6.46 3.27
C LYS A 160 -6.50 7.35 3.12
N TYR A 161 -5.37 6.78 2.68
CA TYR A 161 -4.07 7.47 2.67
C TYR A 161 -3.47 7.71 1.29
N LYS A 162 -4.23 7.54 0.20
CA LYS A 162 -3.71 7.84 -1.15
C LYS A 162 -3.16 9.26 -1.23
N GLU A 163 -1.97 9.39 -1.79
CA GLU A 163 -1.40 10.70 -2.07
C GLU A 163 -2.13 11.38 -3.23
N THR A 164 -2.18 12.71 -3.19
CA THR A 164 -2.67 13.56 -4.28
C THR A 164 -1.52 13.85 -5.24
N ILE A 165 -1.56 13.26 -6.45
CA ILE A 165 -0.44 13.32 -7.42
C ILE A 165 -0.12 14.74 -7.85
N SER A 166 -1.11 15.62 -7.97
CA SER A 166 -0.87 17.01 -8.35
C SER A 166 -0.02 17.79 -7.35
N GLU A 167 0.05 17.37 -6.07
CA GLU A 167 0.95 17.99 -5.08
C GLU A 167 2.44 17.72 -5.38
N TYR A 168 2.73 16.74 -6.23
CA TYR A 168 4.08 16.36 -6.62
C TYR A 168 4.47 16.90 -8.00
N GLU A 169 3.59 17.62 -8.69
CA GLU A 169 3.88 18.13 -10.02
C GLU A 169 5.07 19.11 -10.02
N CYS A 170 5.73 19.16 -11.17
CA CYS A 170 6.80 20.08 -11.42
C CYS A 170 6.29 21.53 -11.40
N PRO A 171 7.03 22.47 -10.79
CA PRO A 171 6.67 23.89 -10.79
C PRO A 171 6.46 24.51 -12.18
N CYS A 172 6.90 23.85 -13.26
CA CYS A 172 6.55 24.19 -14.63
C CYS A 172 5.04 24.34 -14.88
N THR A 173 4.17 23.66 -14.12
CA THR A 173 2.71 23.77 -14.25
C THR A 173 2.14 25.03 -13.60
N ASN A 174 2.92 25.75 -12.79
CA ASN A 174 2.46 26.97 -12.15
C ASN A 174 2.43 28.13 -13.16
N THR A 175 1.22 28.44 -13.63
CA THR A 175 0.94 29.53 -14.58
C THR A 175 1.15 30.92 -13.99
N ALA A 176 1.13 31.07 -12.66
CA ALA A 176 1.46 32.33 -11.99
C ALA A 176 2.94 32.72 -12.17
N ILE A 177 3.79 31.77 -12.60
CA ILE A 177 5.15 32.05 -13.03
C ILE A 177 5.15 32.48 -14.51
N SER A 178 4.36 33.53 -14.78
CA SER A 178 4.36 34.26 -16.04
C SER A 178 5.72 34.96 -16.20
N GLY A 179 6.30 34.89 -17.41
CA GLY A 179 7.58 35.56 -17.71
C GLY A 179 8.87 34.76 -17.51
N ARG A 180 8.86 33.46 -17.21
CA ARG A 180 10.10 32.68 -17.41
C ARG A 180 10.39 32.52 -18.90
N PRO A 181 11.66 32.62 -19.32
CA PRO A 181 12.08 32.51 -20.73
C PRO A 181 11.98 31.08 -21.31
N ASP A 182 11.51 30.10 -20.53
CA ASP A 182 11.59 28.67 -20.84
C ASP A 182 10.24 28.02 -21.20
N ALA A 183 9.24 28.82 -21.61
CA ALA A 183 7.86 28.37 -21.80
C ALA A 183 7.74 27.12 -22.71
N ASP A 184 8.54 27.03 -23.77
CA ASP A 184 8.64 25.89 -24.69
C ASP A 184 9.36 24.67 -24.08
N LYS A 185 10.27 24.90 -23.14
CA LYS A 185 11.05 23.85 -22.44
C LYS A 185 10.31 23.24 -21.26
N ARG A 186 9.37 23.95 -20.65
CA ARG A 186 8.55 23.50 -19.50
C ARG A 186 7.84 22.17 -19.74
N CYS A 187 7.76 21.34 -18.70
CA CYS A 187 6.97 20.10 -18.72
C CYS A 187 5.53 20.33 -18.23
N THR A 188 4.63 19.39 -18.51
CA THR A 188 3.21 19.43 -18.12
C THR A 188 2.93 18.77 -16.77
N GLY A 189 3.92 18.74 -15.88
CA GLY A 189 3.83 18.16 -14.54
C GLY A 189 4.94 17.15 -14.23
N PHE A 190 5.26 16.26 -15.17
CA PHE A 190 6.20 15.16 -14.91
C PHE A 190 7.19 14.94 -16.06
N GLY A 191 8.13 15.87 -16.24
CA GLY A 191 9.24 15.75 -17.18
C GLY A 191 8.82 15.55 -18.65
N LYS A 192 9.80 15.33 -19.51
CA LYS A 192 9.64 15.04 -20.95
C LYS A 192 10.41 13.77 -21.35
N LYS A 193 10.76 12.91 -20.38
CA LYS A 193 11.58 11.70 -20.58
C LYS A 193 12.96 12.00 -21.20
N GLN A 194 13.53 13.18 -20.92
CA GLN A 194 14.80 13.57 -21.51
C GLN A 194 15.98 12.78 -20.93
N PHE A 195 17.06 12.70 -21.71
CA PHE A 195 18.37 12.16 -21.32
C PHE A 195 18.35 10.69 -20.84
N LYS A 196 17.50 9.86 -21.44
CA LYS A 196 17.48 8.41 -21.19
C LYS A 196 18.80 7.79 -21.63
N GLY A 197 19.40 6.97 -20.77
CA GLY A 197 20.72 6.37 -21.00
C GLY A 197 21.91 7.27 -20.67
N GLU A 198 21.70 8.55 -20.34
CA GLU A 198 22.79 9.49 -20.09
C GLU A 198 23.06 9.72 -18.60
N TYR A 199 24.34 9.92 -18.26
CA TYR A 199 24.80 10.15 -16.90
C TYR A 199 25.67 11.41 -16.84
N LYS A 200 25.62 12.14 -15.73
CA LYS A 200 26.52 13.27 -15.48
C LYS A 200 27.97 12.81 -15.39
N THR A 201 28.21 11.75 -14.61
CA THR A 201 29.51 11.09 -14.42
C THR A 201 29.28 9.63 -14.02
N GLY A 202 30.15 8.72 -14.45
CA GLY A 202 30.01 7.28 -14.17
C GLY A 202 28.65 6.70 -14.59
N SER A 203 28.20 5.64 -13.94
CA SER A 203 26.99 4.88 -14.30
C SER A 203 25.99 4.66 -13.15
N SER A 204 26.19 5.39 -12.04
CA SER A 204 25.35 5.28 -10.84
C SER A 204 24.04 6.07 -10.97
N GLU A 205 22.98 5.59 -10.32
CA GLU A 205 21.63 6.16 -10.43
C GLU A 205 21.54 7.61 -9.91
N ARG A 206 22.37 7.98 -8.92
CA ARG A 206 22.53 9.37 -8.44
C ARG A 206 23.02 10.34 -9.53
N ASN A 207 23.71 9.82 -10.54
CA ASN A 207 24.24 10.59 -11.65
C ASN A 207 23.41 10.43 -12.92
N TYR A 208 22.43 9.53 -12.92
CA TYR A 208 21.55 9.30 -14.06
C TYR A 208 20.71 10.55 -14.31
N LYS A 209 20.73 11.04 -15.56
CA LYS A 209 20.08 12.28 -15.98
C LYS A 209 18.61 12.09 -16.35
N TYR A 210 18.15 10.85 -16.41
CA TYR A 210 16.83 10.55 -16.96
C TYR A 210 15.69 11.14 -16.15
N GLU A 211 14.75 11.75 -16.88
CA GLU A 211 13.47 12.19 -16.35
C GLU A 211 12.47 11.03 -16.32
N TYR A 212 12.28 10.42 -15.15
CA TYR A 212 11.29 9.35 -15.03
C TYR A 212 9.86 9.89 -15.26
N PRO A 213 8.95 9.13 -15.87
CA PRO A 213 7.63 9.62 -16.28
C PRO A 213 6.59 9.66 -15.15
N GLY A 214 6.93 10.29 -14.05
CA GLY A 214 6.08 10.39 -12.86
C GLY A 214 6.87 10.31 -11.56
N ILE A 215 6.17 10.07 -10.46
CA ILE A 215 6.75 9.84 -9.14
C ILE A 215 6.78 8.35 -8.84
N HIS A 216 7.86 7.88 -8.22
CA HIS A 216 8.04 6.49 -7.86
C HIS A 216 7.00 6.03 -6.83
N ARG A 217 6.33 4.90 -7.10
CA ARG A 217 5.20 4.43 -6.28
C ARG A 217 5.57 4.06 -4.84
N SER A 218 6.76 3.49 -4.60
CA SER A 218 7.23 3.24 -3.23
C SER A 218 7.46 4.54 -2.45
N LEU A 219 7.81 5.65 -3.12
CA LEU A 219 7.95 6.94 -2.46
C LEU A 219 6.60 7.44 -1.94
N LEU A 220 5.57 7.36 -2.79
CA LEU A 220 4.20 7.75 -2.44
C LEU A 220 3.68 6.94 -1.26
N TRP A 221 3.67 5.61 -1.37
CA TRP A 221 3.15 4.74 -0.30
C TRP A 221 4.00 4.76 0.97
N GLY A 222 5.29 5.08 0.86
CA GLY A 222 6.13 5.37 2.02
C GLY A 222 5.65 6.61 2.77
N ILE A 223 5.34 7.70 2.06
CA ILE A 223 4.80 8.93 2.65
C ILE A 223 3.40 8.68 3.23
N SER A 224 2.54 7.92 2.55
CA SER A 224 1.21 7.53 3.05
C SER A 224 1.28 6.80 4.40
N ALA A 225 2.22 5.86 4.54
CA ALA A 225 2.45 5.18 5.82
C ALA A 225 2.94 6.15 6.90
N ILE A 226 3.78 7.13 6.57
CA ILE A 226 4.19 8.16 7.53
C ILE A 226 2.99 8.99 7.99
N ARG A 227 2.06 9.36 7.09
CA ARG A 227 0.83 10.07 7.47
C ARG A 227 0.01 9.24 8.46
N PHE A 228 -0.20 7.95 8.18
CA PHE A 228 -0.87 7.02 9.09
C PHE A 228 -0.23 7.01 10.49
N TYR A 229 1.08 6.81 10.58
CA TYR A 229 1.77 6.75 11.88
C TYR A 229 1.79 8.09 12.62
N MET A 230 1.50 9.20 11.95
CA MET A 230 1.47 10.54 12.54
C MET A 230 0.10 10.93 13.11
N GLU A 231 -1.00 10.26 12.73
CA GLU A 231 -2.37 10.65 13.11
C GLU A 231 -2.55 10.83 14.62
N GLU A 232 -1.96 9.94 15.42
CA GLU A 232 -2.08 9.93 16.88
C GLU A 232 -0.87 10.60 17.57
N THR A 233 -0.22 11.55 16.89
CA THR A 233 0.97 12.24 17.40
C THR A 233 0.83 13.75 17.28
N SER A 234 1.76 14.49 17.90
CA SER A 234 1.83 15.95 17.72
C SER A 234 2.33 16.36 16.33
N TYR A 235 2.85 15.44 15.51
CA TYR A 235 3.38 15.76 14.19
C TYR A 235 2.39 15.42 13.08
N SER A 236 2.40 16.19 12.00
CA SER A 236 1.70 15.84 10.76
C SER A 236 2.44 16.36 9.54
N VAL A 237 2.24 15.73 8.37
CA VAL A 237 2.71 16.27 7.10
C VAL A 237 1.88 17.49 6.76
N LEU A 238 2.51 18.67 6.71
CA LEU A 238 1.87 19.92 6.34
C LEU A 238 1.64 19.98 4.82
N LYS A 239 2.69 19.72 4.04
CA LYS A 239 2.62 19.72 2.58
C LYS A 239 3.79 18.98 1.96
N ILE A 240 3.57 18.52 0.74
CA ILE A 240 4.65 18.25 -0.21
C ILE A 240 5.16 19.62 -0.69
N ASN A 241 6.33 20.02 -0.22
CA ASN A 241 6.92 21.28 -0.63
C ASN A 241 7.46 21.18 -2.06
N ARG A 242 8.09 20.06 -2.41
CA ARG A 242 8.54 19.78 -3.79
C ARG A 242 8.46 18.27 -4.06
N GLY A 243 7.83 17.89 -5.16
CA GLY A 243 7.88 16.54 -5.73
C GLY A 243 8.83 16.49 -6.92
N TYR A 244 8.32 16.75 -8.12
CA TYR A 244 9.05 16.63 -9.37
C TYR A 244 9.85 17.91 -9.71
N ARG A 245 11.03 17.74 -10.32
CA ARG A 245 11.80 18.80 -10.99
C ARG A 245 12.38 18.26 -12.29
N CYS A 246 11.93 18.79 -13.43
CA CYS A 246 12.50 18.48 -14.73
C CYS A 246 13.79 19.28 -14.97
N TRP A 247 14.46 19.02 -16.10
CA TRP A 247 15.65 19.77 -16.48
C TRP A 247 15.38 21.26 -16.72
N SER A 248 14.25 21.65 -17.31
CA SER A 248 13.93 23.07 -17.48
C SER A 248 13.74 23.78 -16.13
N ASP A 249 13.08 23.16 -15.15
CA ASP A 249 12.99 23.74 -13.80
C ASP A 249 14.35 23.81 -13.09
N ASN A 250 15.25 22.87 -13.38
CA ASN A 250 16.59 22.86 -12.79
C ASN A 250 17.54 23.90 -13.41
N LEU A 251 17.50 24.09 -14.74
CA LEU A 251 18.47 24.86 -15.50
C LEU A 251 17.96 26.24 -15.94
N ASP A 252 16.67 26.36 -16.28
CA ASP A 252 16.11 27.55 -16.90
C ASP A 252 15.22 28.37 -15.95
N ASN A 253 15.01 27.91 -14.71
CA ASN A 253 14.23 28.63 -13.71
C ASN A 253 15.05 29.77 -13.06
N PRO A 254 14.70 31.04 -13.27
CA PRO A 254 15.48 32.18 -12.78
C PRO A 254 15.47 32.33 -11.26
N HIS A 255 14.55 31.67 -10.55
CA HIS A 255 14.52 31.66 -9.09
C HIS A 255 15.52 30.67 -8.48
N HIS A 256 16.26 29.92 -9.30
CA HIS A 256 17.21 28.90 -8.88
C HIS A 256 18.55 29.08 -9.59
N ASN A 257 19.65 28.98 -8.85
CA ASN A 257 21.01 29.08 -9.41
C ASN A 257 21.42 27.71 -10.01
N ASN A 258 20.96 27.39 -11.23
CA ASN A 258 21.38 26.25 -12.07
C ASN A 258 21.63 24.94 -11.29
N ARG A 259 20.56 24.29 -10.85
CA ARG A 259 20.66 23.04 -10.09
C ARG A 259 21.12 21.89 -10.99
N THR A 260 22.02 21.07 -10.46
CA THR A 260 22.53 19.89 -11.17
C THR A 260 22.02 18.56 -10.60
N SER A 261 21.24 18.59 -9.51
CA SER A 261 20.71 17.37 -8.88
C SER A 261 19.55 16.76 -9.66
N THR A 262 19.54 15.44 -9.80
CA THR A 262 18.55 14.66 -10.57
C THR A 262 17.64 13.81 -9.67
N ASN A 263 17.74 13.95 -8.33
CA ASN A 263 16.92 13.20 -7.39
C ASN A 263 15.41 13.48 -7.55
N HIS A 264 15.02 14.73 -7.79
CA HIS A 264 13.61 15.10 -7.99
C HIS A 264 13.07 14.81 -9.41
N MET A 265 13.82 14.11 -10.26
CA MET A 265 13.31 13.62 -11.54
C MET A 265 12.48 12.34 -11.35
N GLY A 266 11.52 12.38 -10.41
CA GLY A 266 10.62 11.27 -10.10
C GLY A 266 10.96 10.44 -8.86
N LYS A 267 12.12 10.65 -8.24
CA LYS A 267 12.64 9.76 -7.17
C LYS A 267 12.64 10.36 -5.78
N ALA A 268 12.25 11.64 -5.60
CA ALA A 268 12.38 12.34 -4.34
C ALA A 268 11.19 13.25 -4.02
N ALA A 269 11.04 13.57 -2.73
CA ALA A 269 10.09 14.54 -2.22
C ALA A 269 10.69 15.33 -1.06
N ASP A 270 10.40 16.63 -1.02
CA ASP A 270 10.69 17.53 0.10
C ASP A 270 9.40 17.77 0.87
N LEU A 271 9.36 17.38 2.14
CA LEU A 271 8.17 17.47 2.98
C LEU A 271 8.32 18.51 4.08
N HIS A 272 7.26 19.29 4.25
CA HIS A 272 7.09 20.18 5.37
C HIS A 272 6.15 19.52 6.39
N PHE A 273 6.41 19.73 7.68
CA PHE A 273 5.63 19.18 8.78
C PHE A 273 5.06 20.27 9.67
N ASN A 274 4.00 19.91 10.39
CA ASN A 274 3.52 20.59 11.57
C ASN A 274 3.98 19.87 12.85
N LYS A 275 4.01 20.62 13.95
CA LYS A 275 4.03 20.13 15.32
C LYS A 275 2.95 20.91 16.09
N ASP A 276 2.04 20.22 16.76
CA ASP A 276 0.92 20.84 17.50
C ASP A 276 0.13 21.82 16.62
N SER A 277 -0.20 21.36 15.40
CA SER A 277 -0.92 22.12 14.36
C SER A 277 -0.23 23.40 13.85
N LYS A 278 1.02 23.65 14.25
CA LYS A 278 1.83 24.79 13.76
C LYS A 278 3.01 24.31 12.94
N ARG A 279 3.49 25.13 12.00
CA ARG A 279 4.64 24.82 11.16
C ARG A 279 5.86 24.45 12.01
N ALA A 280 6.35 23.22 11.87
CA ALA A 280 7.60 22.78 12.49
C ALA A 280 8.79 23.29 11.65
N ASN A 281 9.47 24.32 12.16
CA ASN A 281 10.57 25.02 11.48
C ASN A 281 11.94 24.87 12.15
N LEU A 282 12.04 24.14 13.27
CA LEU A 282 13.30 23.87 13.96
C LEU A 282 14.00 22.63 13.39
N THR A 283 15.33 22.67 13.30
CA THR A 283 16.15 21.52 12.91
C THR A 283 15.95 20.31 13.82
N SER A 284 15.77 20.52 15.11
CA SER A 284 15.47 19.45 16.07
C SER A 284 14.17 18.71 15.76
N ASN A 285 13.15 19.41 15.25
CA ASN A 285 11.90 18.79 14.82
C ASN A 285 12.14 17.88 13.61
N MET A 286 12.93 18.33 12.62
CA MET A 286 13.22 17.51 11.44
C MET A 286 14.06 16.28 11.78
N GLU A 287 15.03 16.41 12.69
CA GLU A 287 15.81 15.26 13.18
C GLU A 287 14.93 14.26 13.95
N TYR A 288 13.97 14.74 14.75
CA TYR A 288 12.97 13.89 15.39
C TYR A 288 12.15 13.14 14.34
N VAL A 289 11.62 13.87 13.34
CA VAL A 289 10.80 13.27 12.28
C VAL A 289 11.57 12.20 11.49
N ARG A 290 12.80 12.50 11.07
CA ARG A 290 13.69 11.53 10.40
C ARG A 290 13.92 10.29 11.26
N LYS A 291 14.20 10.46 12.55
CA LYS A 291 14.53 9.35 13.47
C LYS A 291 13.33 8.46 13.77
N HIS A 292 12.21 9.07 14.13
CA HIS A 292 11.07 8.39 14.74
C HIS A 292 10.00 7.96 13.73
N PHE A 293 10.01 8.53 12.52
CA PHE A 293 9.09 8.13 11.46
C PHE A 293 9.84 7.50 10.28
N PHE A 294 10.62 8.28 9.52
CA PHE A 294 11.23 7.78 8.29
C PHE A 294 12.24 6.64 8.50
N SER A 295 13.15 6.77 9.48
CA SER A 295 14.10 5.69 9.79
C SER A 295 13.42 4.48 10.44
N LYS A 296 12.42 4.72 11.30
CA LYS A 296 11.68 3.65 11.98
C LYS A 296 10.85 2.80 11.01
N TYR A 297 10.11 3.44 10.11
CA TYR A 297 9.10 2.80 9.27
C TYR A 297 9.55 2.55 7.83
N LEU A 298 10.39 3.44 7.26
CA LEU A 298 10.95 3.26 5.90
C LEU A 298 12.37 2.71 5.91
N GLY A 299 12.96 2.45 7.09
CA GLY A 299 14.29 1.86 7.21
C GLY A 299 15.41 2.75 6.68
N ALA A 300 15.18 4.06 6.57
CA ALA A 300 16.19 5.00 6.13
C ALA A 300 17.41 4.99 7.08
N PRO A 301 18.65 5.00 6.54
CA PRO A 301 19.85 4.80 7.33
C PRO A 301 20.12 6.00 8.25
N LYS A 302 20.56 5.69 9.46
CA LYS A 302 21.13 6.66 10.42
C LYS A 302 22.65 6.78 10.20
N SER A 303 23.28 7.66 10.95
CA SER A 303 24.72 7.96 10.93
C SER A 303 25.58 6.70 10.86
N GLY A 304 26.61 6.75 10.03
CA GLY A 304 27.56 5.63 9.82
C GLY A 304 27.50 4.99 8.43
N VAL A 305 26.57 5.41 7.55
CA VAL A 305 26.54 4.96 6.14
C VAL A 305 26.78 6.16 5.22
N GLY A 306 28.05 6.53 5.03
CA GLY A 306 28.45 7.61 4.13
C GLY A 306 28.12 9.04 4.59
N GLN A 307 27.46 9.22 5.74
CA GLN A 307 27.25 10.51 6.40
C GLN A 307 27.60 10.41 7.89
N THR A 308 28.41 11.36 8.39
CA THR A 308 28.81 11.48 9.79
C THR A 308 27.84 12.33 10.60
N HIS A 309 27.09 13.22 9.95
CA HIS A 309 26.18 14.19 10.58
C HIS A 309 24.71 13.74 10.62
N GLY A 310 24.46 12.44 10.72
CA GLY A 310 23.11 11.89 10.85
C GLY A 310 22.71 11.04 9.66
N PHE A 311 21.60 11.35 9.02
CA PHE A 311 20.97 10.49 8.02
C PHE A 311 21.68 10.53 6.67
N GLY A 312 21.40 9.54 5.81
CA GLY A 312 22.04 9.49 4.49
C GLY A 312 21.42 8.47 3.55
N TRP A 313 22.28 7.84 2.75
CA TRP A 313 21.90 7.00 1.62
C TRP A 313 22.59 5.64 1.72
N LYS A 314 21.81 4.58 1.48
CA LYS A 314 22.31 3.19 1.43
C LYS A 314 21.62 2.48 0.28
N LYS A 315 22.36 1.61 -0.40
CA LYS A 315 21.83 0.74 -1.47
C LYS A 315 20.53 0.07 -1.02
N ASN A 316 19.51 0.14 -1.87
CA ASN A 316 18.19 -0.46 -1.68
C ASN A 316 17.49 -0.02 -0.37
N LYS A 317 17.71 1.23 0.05
CA LYS A 317 17.01 1.87 1.16
C LYS A 317 16.51 3.24 0.75
N PHE A 318 15.47 3.70 1.42
CA PHE A 318 15.08 5.11 1.36
C PHE A 318 16.24 5.98 1.84
N GLY A 319 16.53 7.03 1.09
CA GLY A 319 17.50 8.05 1.45
C GLY A 319 16.85 9.16 2.25
N LEU A 320 17.62 9.77 3.16
CA LEU A 320 17.22 10.98 3.86
C LEU A 320 18.38 11.98 3.82
N GLU A 321 18.12 13.20 3.35
CA GLU A 321 19.12 14.25 3.41
C GLU A 321 19.35 14.66 4.88
N PRO A 322 20.62 14.72 5.34
CA PRO A 322 20.94 15.18 6.68
C PRO A 322 20.76 16.70 6.81
N LYS A 323 20.76 17.21 8.05
CA LYS A 323 20.82 18.65 8.31
C LYS A 323 22.12 19.32 7.81
N LYS A 324 23.19 18.54 7.68
CA LYS A 324 24.54 18.98 7.27
C LYS A 324 25.24 17.83 6.57
N PHE A 325 25.89 18.10 5.45
CA PHE A 325 26.69 17.12 4.72
C PHE A 325 28.11 17.03 5.31
N ASN A 326 28.80 15.90 5.10
CA ASN A 326 30.20 15.72 5.56
C ASN A 326 31.16 16.81 5.08
N GLY A 327 30.91 17.38 3.89
CA GLY A 327 31.70 18.50 3.35
C GLY A 327 31.42 19.85 3.99
N GLY A 328 30.64 19.91 5.08
CA GLY A 328 30.34 21.14 5.80
C GLY A 328 29.09 21.89 5.31
N ALA A 329 28.63 21.62 4.08
CA ALA A 329 27.45 22.26 3.51
C ALA A 329 26.17 21.96 4.31
N SER A 330 25.29 22.94 4.42
CA SER A 330 23.96 22.76 5.00
C SER A 330 23.11 21.84 4.13
N GLY A 331 22.33 20.97 4.76
CA GLY A 331 21.29 20.20 4.10
C GLY A 331 19.90 20.63 4.56
N ALA A 332 18.97 19.69 4.60
CA ALA A 332 17.57 19.95 4.94
C ALA A 332 17.38 20.22 6.44
N THR A 333 17.27 21.49 6.84
CA THR A 333 17.14 21.91 8.25
C THR A 333 15.69 22.13 8.67
N THR A 334 14.80 22.59 7.78
CA THR A 334 13.40 22.90 8.10
C THR A 334 12.38 22.05 7.32
N TRP A 335 12.87 21.08 6.55
CA TRP A 335 12.10 20.09 5.81
C TRP A 335 12.78 18.72 5.92
N VAL A 336 12.08 17.68 5.48
CA VAL A 336 12.68 16.35 5.25
C VAL A 336 12.71 16.09 3.75
N HIS A 337 13.91 15.94 3.20
CA HIS A 337 14.10 15.36 1.88
C HIS A 337 14.19 13.85 2.00
N VAL A 338 13.35 13.14 1.26
CA VAL A 338 13.34 11.68 1.17
C VAL A 338 13.41 11.26 -0.29
N ASP A 339 14.18 10.22 -0.60
CA ASP A 339 14.29 9.71 -1.95
C ASP A 339 14.49 8.18 -2.02
N VAL A 340 14.36 7.62 -3.21
CA VAL A 340 14.61 6.21 -3.53
C VAL A 340 15.79 6.04 -4.49
N ARG A 341 16.71 7.02 -4.54
CA ARG A 341 17.72 7.10 -5.61
C ARG A 341 18.77 5.99 -5.57
N GLU A 342 18.90 5.32 -4.42
CA GLU A 342 19.85 4.22 -4.22
C GLU A 342 19.21 2.84 -4.43
N PHE A 343 17.96 2.80 -4.91
CA PHE A 343 17.35 1.54 -5.36
C PHE A 343 18.07 1.03 -6.61
N ASP A 344 18.24 -0.29 -6.71
CA ASP A 344 18.75 -0.92 -7.92
C ASP A 344 17.83 -0.62 -9.12
N LYS A 345 18.41 -0.56 -10.32
CA LYS A 345 17.70 -0.24 -11.57
C LYS A 345 16.45 -1.09 -11.82
N ILE A 346 16.45 -2.35 -11.35
CA ILE A 346 15.30 -3.25 -11.47
C ILE A 346 14.07 -2.73 -10.70
N TYR A 347 14.29 -1.95 -9.65
CA TYR A 347 13.27 -1.30 -8.82
C TYR A 347 13.03 0.16 -9.22
N LEU A 348 13.61 0.62 -10.32
CA LEU A 348 13.43 1.96 -10.88
C LEU A 348 12.98 1.88 -12.35
N LYS A 349 12.28 0.81 -12.73
CA LYS A 349 11.68 0.70 -14.07
C LYS A 349 10.55 1.72 -14.23
N GLU A 350 10.36 2.24 -15.44
CA GLU A 350 9.31 3.25 -15.74
C GLU A 350 7.91 2.84 -15.25
N GLU A 351 7.56 1.54 -15.28
CA GLU A 351 6.28 1.01 -14.79
C GLU A 351 6.02 1.23 -13.28
N LEU A 352 7.06 1.61 -12.52
CA LEU A 352 6.99 1.93 -11.09
C LEU A 352 6.84 3.43 -10.84
N PHE A 353 6.70 4.25 -11.89
CA PHE A 353 6.46 5.68 -11.80
C PHE A 353 5.07 6.02 -12.34
N ILE A 354 4.37 6.93 -11.67
CA ILE A 354 3.01 7.32 -12.04
C ILE A 354 2.85 8.84 -12.10
N SER A 355 2.01 9.29 -13.02
CA SER A 355 1.74 10.71 -13.30
C SER A 355 0.24 11.04 -13.32
N LYS A 356 -0.63 10.07 -13.00
CA LYS A 356 -2.08 10.24 -12.98
C LYS A 356 -2.67 9.74 -11.66
N GLN A 357 -3.72 10.42 -11.19
CA GLN A 357 -4.33 10.16 -9.88
C GLN A 357 -4.97 8.77 -9.79
N ASP A 358 -5.60 8.29 -10.86
CA ASP A 358 -6.23 6.96 -10.94
C ASP A 358 -5.22 5.81 -10.83
N LEU A 359 -3.95 6.06 -11.16
CA LEU A 359 -2.87 5.08 -11.09
C LEU A 359 -2.21 4.96 -9.70
N VAL A 360 -2.56 5.83 -8.73
CA VAL A 360 -1.98 5.79 -7.37
C VAL A 360 -2.30 4.47 -6.67
N ILE A 361 -3.59 4.14 -6.60
CA ILE A 361 -4.06 2.87 -6.06
C ILE A 361 -3.94 1.78 -7.12
N GLY A 362 -4.31 2.09 -8.37
CA GLY A 362 -4.41 1.12 -9.45
C GLY A 362 -5.42 0.02 -9.11
N LYS A 363 -5.10 -1.22 -9.49
CA LYS A 363 -5.94 -2.38 -9.19
C LYS A 363 -5.92 -2.70 -7.68
N LYS A 364 -7.10 -2.97 -7.12
CA LYS A 364 -7.27 -3.38 -5.72
C LYS A 364 -6.67 -4.77 -5.48
N ILE A 365 -6.08 -4.99 -4.31
CA ILE A 365 -5.50 -6.30 -3.94
C ILE A 365 -6.60 -7.36 -3.86
N SER A 366 -7.79 -6.99 -3.36
CA SER A 366 -8.96 -7.87 -3.29
C SER A 366 -9.55 -8.30 -4.64
N GLU A 367 -9.09 -7.71 -5.76
CA GLU A 367 -9.53 -8.03 -7.13
C GLU A 367 -8.56 -8.93 -7.89
N TYR A 368 -7.44 -9.33 -7.28
CA TYR A 368 -6.53 -10.35 -7.82
C TYR A 368 -6.95 -11.74 -7.39
#